data_AF-A0A5S9XVD7-F1
#
_entry.id   AF-A0A5S9XVD7-F1
#
_cell.length_a   1.000
_cell.length_b   1.000
_cell.length_c   1.000
_cell.angle_alpha   90.00
_cell.angle_beta   90.00
_cell.angle_gamma   90.00
#
_symmetry.space_group_name_H-M   'P 1'
#
loop_
_entity.id
_entity.type
_entity.pdbx_description
1 polymer ?
#
loop_
_entity_poly.entity_id
_entity_poly.type
_entity_poly.pdbx_seq_one_letter_code
_entity_poly.pdbx_strand_id
1 'polypeptide(L)' 'MSPTDGRRVCDSAAGLCSMLFSCNTQCDSLGRNFTGGECSDARFPGLSVCYCCHNVESSAEMESM' A
#
# COMPACT_ATOMS: atom_id res chain seq x y z
N MET A 1 -23.79 11.64 5.73
CA MET A 1 -22.84 11.07 4.75
C MET A 1 -22.23 9.82 5.37
N SER A 2 -22.44 8.64 4.77
CA SER A 2 -21.59 7.49 5.06
C SER A 2 -20.16 7.86 4.65
N PRO A 3 -19.13 7.64 5.48
CA PRO A 3 -17.76 7.82 5.01
C PRO A 3 -17.59 6.88 3.84
N THR A 4 -17.20 7.41 2.68
CA THR A 4 -16.61 6.63 1.60
C THR A 4 -15.29 6.09 2.15
N ASP A 5 -15.38 5.06 2.99
CA ASP A 5 -14.25 4.43 3.66
C ASP A 5 -13.55 3.58 2.61
N GLY A 6 -12.83 4.26 1.72
CA GLY A 6 -11.97 3.62 0.75
C GLY A 6 -11.02 2.71 1.53
N ARG A 7 -11.13 1.40 1.32
CA ARG A 7 -10.30 0.43 2.04
C ARG A 7 -8.85 0.70 1.64
N ARG A 8 -8.01 1.01 2.62
CA ARG A 8 -6.56 1.07 2.38
C ARG A 8 -6.06 -0.37 2.19
N VAL A 9 -5.48 -0.66 1.02
CA VAL A 9 -4.93 -1.98 0.67
C VAL A 9 -3.45 -1.84 0.39
N CYS A 10 -2.63 -2.69 1.02
CA CYS A 10 -1.19 -2.73 0.89
C CYS A 10 -0.75 -4.06 0.26
N ASP A 11 -0.86 -4.19 -1.06
CA ASP A 11 -0.51 -5.42 -1.81
C ASP A 11 0.73 -5.26 -2.71
N SER A 12 1.15 -4.02 -2.98
CA SER A 12 2.18 -3.74 -3.97
C SER A 12 3.57 -3.74 -3.34
N ALA A 13 4.32 -4.83 -3.49
CA ALA A 13 5.68 -4.92 -2.98
C ALA A 13 6.62 -3.93 -3.71
N ALA A 14 7.29 -3.07 -2.94
CA ALA A 14 8.23 -2.08 -3.47
C ALA A 14 9.70 -2.40 -3.17
N GLY A 15 9.96 -3.25 -2.18
CA GLY A 15 11.33 -3.62 -1.81
C GLY A 15 11.43 -4.14 -0.39
N LEU A 16 12.63 -4.06 0.19
CA LEU A 16 12.86 -4.37 1.59
C LEU A 16 12.77 -3.10 2.43
N CYS A 17 12.19 -3.22 3.61
CA CYS A 17 12.30 -2.20 4.63
C CYS A 17 13.71 -2.24 5.21
N SER A 18 14.44 -1.14 5.01
CA SER A 18 15.78 -0.94 5.54
C SER A 18 15.80 0.38 6.29
N MET A 19 16.65 0.49 7.31
CA MET A 19 16.84 1.77 8.03
C MET A 19 17.33 2.90 7.10
N LEU A 20 17.91 2.55 5.96
CA LEU A 20 18.45 3.51 4.99
C LEU A 20 17.38 4.14 4.09
N PHE A 21 16.24 3.47 3.88
CA PHE A 21 15.19 3.94 2.97
C PHE A 21 13.81 3.71 3.58
N SER A 22 13.10 4.80 3.88
CA SER A 22 11.72 4.71 4.34
C SER A 22 10.85 4.09 3.25
N CYS A 23 10.09 3.06 3.61
CA CYS A 23 9.14 2.37 2.72
C CYS A 23 8.19 3.37 2.04
N ASN A 24 7.80 4.43 2.76
CA ASN A 24 6.95 5.49 2.22
C ASN A 24 7.59 6.20 1.01
N THR A 25 8.89 6.50 1.08
CA THR A 25 9.63 7.16 -0.01
C THR A 25 9.79 6.24 -1.22
N GLN A 26 9.94 4.92 -0.99
CA GLN A 26 9.98 3.93 -2.07
C GLN A 26 8.63 3.89 -2.81
N CYS A 27 7.52 3.94 -2.07
CA CYS A 27 6.18 3.97 -2.64
C CYS A 27 5.88 5.27 -3.40
N ASP A 28 6.30 6.40 -2.86
CA ASP A 28 6.19 7.70 -3.54
C ASP A 28 6.94 7.70 -4.88
N SER A 29 8.17 7.14 -4.90
CA SER A 29 9.01 7.04 -6.10
C SER A 29 8.43 6.13 -7.19
N LEU A 30 7.55 5.19 -6.84
CA LEU A 30 6.89 4.31 -7.81
C LEU A 30 5.78 5.00 -8.60
N GLY A 31 5.32 6.18 -8.17
CA GLY A 31 4.40 7.03 -8.94
C GLY A 31 3.02 6.44 -9.22
N ARG A 32 2.66 5.31 -8.59
CA ARG A 32 1.27 4.84 -8.56
C ARG A 32 0.59 5.55 -7.40
N ASN A 33 -0.74 5.71 -7.46
CA ASN A 33 -1.59 6.45 -6.52
C ASN A 33 -1.59 5.86 -5.09
N PHE A 34 -0.40 5.76 -4.50
CA PHE A 34 -0.12 5.17 -3.21
C PHE A 34 -0.23 6.28 -2.17
N THR A 35 -0.93 5.98 -1.09
CA THR A 35 -1.06 6.86 0.08
C THR A 35 0.03 6.60 1.12
N GLY A 36 0.93 5.65 0.83
CA GLY A 36 2.16 5.42 1.55
C GLY A 36 2.64 3.98 1.46
N GLY A 37 3.43 3.54 2.44
CA GLY A 37 3.89 2.16 2.53
C GLY A 37 3.97 1.65 3.97
N GLU A 38 3.79 0.33 4.13
CA GLU A 38 3.92 -0.37 5.40
C GLU A 38 4.96 -1.48 5.30
N CYS A 39 5.73 -1.66 6.38
CA CYS A 39 6.68 -2.74 6.51
C CYS A 39 5.99 -3.93 7.16
N SER A 40 5.90 -5.04 6.43
CA SER A 40 5.39 -6.30 6.97
C SER A 40 6.54 -7.29 7.10
N ASP A 41 6.61 -7.98 8.23
CA ASP A 41 7.60 -9.04 8.43
C ASP A 41 7.40 -10.15 7.40
N ALA A 42 8.45 -10.45 6.64
CA ALA A 42 8.42 -11.56 5.71
C ALA A 42 8.34 -12.87 6.50
N ARG A 43 8.01 -13.95 5.78
CA ARG A 43 8.11 -15.32 6.34
C ARG A 43 9.52 -15.67 6.84
N PHE A 44 10.53 -14.87 6.50
CA PHE A 44 11.90 -15.02 6.95
C PHE A 44 12.22 -14.03 8.08
N PRO A 45 12.63 -14.52 9.25
CA PRO A 45 12.96 -13.64 10.38
C PRO A 45 14.11 -12.70 10.03
N GLY A 46 13.95 -11.42 10.35
CA GLY A 46 14.94 -10.37 10.06
C GLY A 46 14.84 -9.75 8.67
N LEU A 47 13.86 -10.15 7.85
CA LEU A 47 13.53 -9.49 6.60
C LEU A 47 12.12 -8.91 6.70
N SER A 48 11.99 -7.59 6.63
CA SER A 48 10.69 -6.92 6.50
C SER A 48 10.56 -6.40 5.07
N VAL A 49 9.43 -6.67 4.43
CA VAL A 49 9.13 -6.27 3.05
C VAL A 49 8.26 -5.02 3.09
N CYS A 50 8.58 -4.06 2.23
CA CYS A 50 7.81 -2.85 2.03
C CYS A 50 6.65 -3.12 1.06
N TYR A 51 5.43 -2.91 1.55
CA TYR A 51 4.21 -2.97 0.75
C TYR A 51 3.61 -1.57 0.63
N CYS A 52 3.45 -1.10 -0.60
CA CYS A 52 2.79 0.16 -0.90
C CYS A 52 1.29 0.03 -0.80
N CYS A 53 0.72 1.00 -0.10
CA CYS A 53 -0.68 1.09 0.19
C CYS A 53 -1.34 2.09 -0.74
N HIS A 54 -2.47 1.72 -1.31
CA HIS A 54 -3.34 2.66 -2.02
C HIS A 54 -4.74 2.57 -1.45
N ASN A 55 -5.51 3.65 -1.62
CA ASN A 55 -6.94 3.57 -1.37
C ASN A 55 -7.54 2.90 -2.60
N VAL A 56 -8.18 1.75 -2.40
CA VAL A 56 -9.14 1.32 -3.41
C VAL A 56 -10.38 2.16 -3.18
N GLU A 57 -10.69 3.03 -4.13
CA GLU A 57 -12.08 3.45 -4.26
C GLU A 57 -12.86 2.15 -4.45
N SER A 58 -13.75 1.85 -3.49
CA SER A 58 -14.75 0.83 -3.70
C SER A 58 -15.49 1.30 -4.94
N SER A 59 -15.17 0.71 -6.08
CA SER A 59 -15.90 0.87 -7.33
C SER A 59 -17.28 0.30 -7.06
N ALA A 60 -18.11 1.07 -6.36
CA ALA A 60 -19.55 0.96 -6.37
C ALA A 60 -20.03 1.53 -7.72
N GLU A 61 -19.40 1.10 -8.80
CA GLU A 61 -19.91 1.18 -10.16
C GLU A 61 -20.49 -0.21 -10.50
N MET A 62 -21.17 -0.85 -9.55
CA MET A 62 -22.05 -1.97 -9.85
C MET A 62 -23.50 -1.49 -9.74
N GLU A 63 -23.89 -0.65 -10.68
CA GLU A 63 -25.28 -0.58 -11.15
C GLU A 63 -25.25 -0.17 -12.63
N SER A 64 -24.92 -1.14 -13.47
CA SER A 64 -25.38 -1.18 -14.86
C SER A 64 -25.94 -2.57 -15.08
N MET A 65 -27.16 -2.80 -14.63
CA MET A 65 -28.04 -3.89 -15.06
C MET A 65 -29.49 -3.49 -14.82
#